data_AF-A0A4S4GF59-F1
#
_entry.id   AF-A0A4S4GF59-F1
#
_cell.length_a   1.000
_cell.length_b   1.000
_cell.length_c   1.000
_cell.angle_alpha   90.00
_cell.angle_beta   90.00
_cell.angle_gamma   90.00
#
_symmetry.space_group_name_H-M   'P 1'
#
loop_
_entity.id
_entity.type
_entity.pdbx_description
1 polymer ?
#
loop_
_entity_poly.entity_id
_entity_poly.type
_entity_poly.pdbx_seq_one_letter_code
_entity_poly.pdbx_strand_id
1 'polypeptide(L)'
;MISRTLPKITPGIITGVNLTLSTAMAWGTCAKFDLGLQWSLLLVPVYYAFWQLFYAGCNRISERIVNAFDKVHSDLITRKQQEAVEEALKNVEPTVIVIDSDYEDAIKFHDHYVAETSIVREQLVREDAEKLDKILSYTKETFMRLNFSQTEVAQILDCVRYFVSHKDVLNVNAMKISKKPEVTQASLKNFAWNIAFQYNIDGDTTASFVKATFGEWFSNTELSSIKKTLRNTRGAHAVEIDEKILKD
;
A
#
# COMPACT_ATOMS: atom_id res chain seq x y z
N MET A 1 -11.71 7.93 2.97
CA MET A 1 -11.61 7.04 4.14
C MET A 1 -11.84 5.61 3.66
N ILE A 2 -10.79 4.93 3.20
CA ILE A 2 -10.89 3.58 2.63
C ILE A 2 -10.86 2.61 3.81
N SER A 3 -12.03 2.19 4.27
CA SER A 3 -12.18 1.04 5.14
C SER A 3 -11.67 -0.18 4.37
N ARG A 4 -10.37 -0.48 4.53
CA ARG A 4 -9.81 -1.78 4.15
C ARG A 4 -10.44 -2.82 5.07
N THR A 5 -11.61 -3.31 4.68
CA THR A 5 -12.16 -4.52 5.27
C THR A 5 -11.17 -5.63 4.94
N LEU A 6 -10.34 -5.99 5.92
CA LEU A 6 -9.56 -7.22 5.92
C LEU A 6 -10.47 -8.35 5.40
N PRO A 7 -9.97 -9.22 4.49
CA PRO A 7 -10.76 -10.34 4.02
C PRO A 7 -11.24 -11.13 5.24
N LYS A 8 -12.56 -11.21 5.42
CA LYS A 8 -13.16 -11.97 6.51
C LYS A 8 -12.79 -13.43 6.27
N ILE A 9 -11.78 -13.92 6.98
CA ILE A 9 -11.40 -15.33 6.96
C ILE A 9 -12.63 -16.12 7.36
N THR A 10 -13.04 -17.06 6.52
CA THR A 10 -14.25 -17.86 6.74
C THR A 10 -14.18 -18.53 8.11
N PRO A 11 -15.26 -18.51 8.93
CA PRO A 11 -15.24 -19.08 10.29
C PRO A 11 -14.76 -20.53 10.34
N GLY A 12 -15.03 -21.30 9.27
CA GLY A 12 -14.57 -22.68 9.13
C GLY A 12 -13.04 -22.83 9.03
N ILE A 13 -12.34 -21.89 8.41
CA ILE A 13 -10.87 -21.92 8.29
C ILE A 13 -10.24 -21.66 9.66
N ILE A 14 -10.75 -20.66 10.39
CA ILE A 14 -10.27 -20.33 11.75
C ILE A 14 -10.51 -21.52 12.69
N THR A 15 -11.68 -22.13 12.59
CA THR A 15 -12.03 -23.31 13.41
C THR A 15 -11.12 -24.50 13.11
N GLY A 16 -10.86 -24.77 11.83
CA GLY A 16 -9.95 -25.85 11.41
C GLY A 16 -8.51 -25.64 11.88
N VAL A 17 -7.98 -24.42 11.75
CA VAL A 17 -6.63 -24.06 12.20
C VAL A 17 -6.51 -24.13 13.72
N ASN A 18 -7.49 -23.63 14.47
CA ASN A 18 -7.48 -23.71 15.93
C ASN A 18 -7.53 -25.16 16.42
N LEU A 19 -8.34 -26.01 15.77
CA LEU A 19 -8.45 -27.41 16.14
C LEU A 19 -7.14 -28.18 15.88
N THR A 20 -6.49 -27.97 14.73
CA THR A 20 -5.22 -28.63 14.41
C THR A 20 -4.11 -28.19 15.36
N LEU A 21 -4.01 -26.89 15.66
CA LEU A 21 -3.01 -26.35 16.57
C LEU A 21 -3.24 -26.84 18.01
N SER A 22 -4.49 -26.89 18.45
CA SER A 22 -4.86 -27.42 19.78
C SER A 22 -4.51 -28.91 19.92
N THR A 23 -4.73 -29.68 18.86
CA THR A 23 -4.36 -31.11 18.79
C THR A 23 -2.85 -31.31 18.87
N ALA A 24 -2.09 -30.52 18.10
CA ALA A 24 -0.64 -30.56 18.13
C ALA A 24 -0.06 -30.21 19.52
N MET A 25 -0.61 -29.18 20.18
CA MET A 25 -0.18 -28.78 21.52
C MET A 25 -0.56 -29.80 22.60
N ALA A 26 -1.76 -30.39 22.52
CA ALA A 26 -2.18 -31.45 23.42
C ALA A 26 -1.24 -32.66 23.31
N TRP A 27 -0.91 -33.08 22.09
CA TRP A 27 0.03 -34.17 21.86
C TRP A 27 1.42 -33.84 22.41
N GLY A 28 1.95 -32.65 22.12
CA GLY A 28 3.26 -32.21 22.63
C GLY A 28 3.31 -32.14 24.16
N THR A 29 2.20 -31.75 24.80
CA THR A 29 2.09 -31.74 26.27
C THR A 29 2.11 -33.15 26.82
N CYS A 30 1.35 -34.08 26.22
CA CYS A 30 1.36 -35.48 26.65
C CYS A 30 2.75 -36.10 26.51
N ALA A 31 3.44 -35.85 25.39
CA ALA A 31 4.79 -36.36 25.16
C ALA A 31 5.83 -35.77 26.15
N LYS A 32 5.70 -34.49 26.53
CA LYS A 32 6.64 -33.82 27.43
C LYS A 32 6.52 -34.28 28.89
N PHE A 33 5.31 -34.61 29.33
CA PHE A 33 5.02 -34.98 30.72
C PHE A 33 4.77 -36.48 30.90
N ASP A 34 5.07 -37.28 29.88
CA ASP A 34 4.86 -38.74 29.84
C ASP A 34 3.42 -39.15 30.21
N LEU A 35 2.45 -38.34 29.78
CA LEU A 35 1.04 -38.59 30.00
C LEU A 35 0.52 -39.55 28.94
N GLY A 36 -0.23 -40.56 29.37
CA GLY A 36 -0.90 -41.48 28.45
C GLY A 36 -1.79 -40.77 27.42
N LEU A 37 -1.90 -41.36 26.22
CA LEU A 37 -2.60 -40.76 25.07
C LEU A 37 -4.04 -40.31 25.39
N GLN A 38 -4.71 -40.99 26.32
CA GLN A 38 -6.05 -40.64 26.82
C GLN A 38 -6.17 -39.20 27.36
N TRP A 39 -5.08 -38.63 27.90
CA TRP A 39 -5.06 -37.25 28.39
C TRP A 39 -5.16 -36.21 27.27
N SER A 40 -4.79 -36.57 26.03
CA SER A 40 -4.93 -35.67 24.88
C SER A 40 -6.37 -35.26 24.63
N LEU A 41 -7.33 -36.18 24.87
CA LEU A 41 -8.77 -35.92 24.73
C LEU A 41 -9.27 -34.85 25.69
N LEU A 42 -8.63 -34.70 26.86
CA LEU A 42 -8.95 -33.67 27.84
C LEU A 42 -8.22 -32.35 27.58
N LEU A 43 -7.01 -32.40 27.01
CA LEU A 43 -6.19 -31.21 26.76
C LEU A 43 -6.61 -30.45 25.50
N VAL A 44 -7.08 -31.13 24.46
CA VAL A 44 -7.51 -30.47 23.21
C VAL A 44 -8.60 -29.41 23.43
N PRO A 45 -9.70 -29.69 24.17
CA PRO A 45 -10.72 -28.68 24.48
C PRO A 45 -10.18 -27.51 25.29
N VAL A 46 -9.24 -27.75 26.20
CA VAL A 46 -8.62 -26.71 27.03
C VAL A 46 -7.81 -25.75 26.18
N TYR A 47 -6.95 -26.28 25.30
CA TYR A 47 -6.18 -25.46 24.36
C TYR A 47 -7.10 -24.72 23.38
N TYR A 48 -8.15 -25.39 22.89
CA TYR A 48 -9.11 -24.77 21.98
C TYR A 48 -9.84 -23.58 22.63
N ALA A 49 -10.33 -23.75 23.87
CA ALA A 49 -10.97 -22.68 24.62
C ALA A 49 -10.03 -21.51 24.91
N PHE A 50 -8.77 -21.81 25.27
CA PHE A 50 -7.74 -20.80 25.48
C PHE A 50 -7.48 -19.96 24.22
N TRP A 51 -7.31 -20.61 23.07
CA TRP A 51 -7.11 -19.91 21.79
C TRP A 51 -8.30 -19.04 21.39
N GLN A 52 -9.54 -19.51 21.63
CA GLN A 52 -10.74 -18.72 21.39
C GLN A 52 -10.80 -17.46 22.25
N LEU A 53 -10.48 -17.58 23.54
CA LEU A 53 -10.43 -16.44 24.47
C LEU A 53 -9.32 -15.46 24.08
N PHE A 54 -8.15 -15.96 23.70
CA PHE A 54 -7.03 -15.15 23.24
C PHE A 54 -7.40 -14.37 21.96
N TYR A 55 -7.96 -15.05 20.96
CA TYR A 55 -8.39 -14.44 19.70
C TYR A 55 -9.46 -13.36 19.93
N ALA A 56 -10.47 -13.65 20.75
CA ALA A 56 -11.49 -12.67 21.13
C ALA A 56 -10.89 -11.46 21.87
N GLY A 57 -9.89 -11.69 22.73
CA GLY A 57 -9.15 -10.64 23.41
C GLY A 57 -8.39 -9.73 22.44
N CYS A 58 -7.65 -10.32 21.49
CA CYS A 58 -6.92 -9.59 20.46
C CYS A 58 -7.86 -8.73 19.60
N ASN A 59 -9.01 -9.25 19.20
CA ASN A 59 -9.99 -8.50 18.41
C ASN A 59 -10.53 -7.28 19.19
N ARG A 60 -10.86 -7.44 20.47
CA ARG A 60 -11.32 -6.32 21.31
C ARG A 60 -10.24 -5.24 21.50
N ILE A 61 -8.99 -5.66 21.67
CA ILE A 61 -7.87 -4.72 21.81
C ILE A 61 -7.65 -3.98 20.50
N SER A 62 -7.67 -4.70 19.38
CA SER A 62 -7.55 -4.12 18.03
C SER A 62 -8.64 -3.07 17.78
N GLU A 63 -9.91 -3.41 18.06
CA GLU A 63 -11.03 -2.47 17.94
C GLU A 63 -10.83 -1.21 18.80
N ARG A 64 -10.34 -1.36 20.04
CA ARG A 64 -10.07 -0.20 20.91
C ARG A 64 -8.95 0.68 20.37
N ILE A 65 -7.88 0.09 19.84
CA ILE A 65 -6.75 0.84 19.27
C ILE A 65 -7.20 1.61 18.02
N VAL A 66 -7.93 0.95 17.12
CA VAL A 66 -8.45 1.59 15.90
C VAL A 66 -9.43 2.71 16.25
N ASN A 67 -10.39 2.46 17.13
CA ASN A 67 -11.36 3.47 17.54
C ASN A 67 -10.71 4.67 18.25
N ALA A 68 -9.68 4.43 19.08
CA ALA A 68 -8.93 5.50 19.72
C ALA A 68 -8.14 6.33 18.70
N PHE A 69 -7.51 5.67 17.73
CA PHE A 69 -6.79 6.33 16.64
C PHE A 69 -7.72 7.19 15.77
N ASP A 70 -8.86 6.62 15.34
CA ASP A 70 -9.86 7.33 14.54
C ASP A 70 -10.44 8.53 15.29
N LYS A 71 -10.73 8.39 16.59
CA LYS A 71 -11.22 9.49 17.42
C LYS A 71 -10.19 10.61 17.52
N VAL A 72 -8.93 10.30 17.79
CA VAL A 72 -7.85 11.30 17.87
C VAL A 72 -7.63 11.98 16.52
N HIS A 73 -7.69 11.23 15.42
CA HIS A 73 -7.54 11.78 14.07
C HIS A 73 -8.70 12.71 13.71
N SER A 74 -9.94 12.30 14.00
CA SER A 74 -11.14 13.12 13.82
C SER A 74 -11.07 14.41 14.64
N ASP A 75 -10.75 14.32 15.94
CA ASP A 75 -10.64 15.49 16.82
C ASP A 75 -9.57 16.47 16.33
N LEU A 76 -8.43 15.97 15.80
CA LEU A 76 -7.36 16.81 15.27
C LEU A 76 -7.78 17.53 13.98
N ILE A 77 -8.51 16.87 13.09
CA ILE A 77 -9.06 17.48 11.86
C ILE A 77 -10.07 18.55 12.22
N THR A 78 -11.01 18.25 13.14
CA THR A 78 -12.03 19.20 13.58
C THR A 78 -11.41 20.44 14.23
N ARG A 79 -10.40 20.27 15.10
CA ARG A 79 -9.69 21.40 15.71
C ARG A 79 -8.98 22.27 14.68
N LYS A 80 -8.26 21.67 13.73
CA LYS A 80 -7.59 22.42 12.66
C LYS A 80 -8.57 23.18 11.77
N GLN A 81 -9.74 22.59 11.48
CA GLN A 81 -10.81 23.28 10.75
C GLN A 81 -11.38 24.45 11.57
N GLN A 82 -11.64 24.25 12.87
CA GLN A 82 -12.12 25.32 13.75
C GLN A 82 -11.12 26.47 13.85
N GLU A 83 -9.83 26.17 14.05
CA GLU A 83 -8.76 27.18 14.12
C GLU A 83 -8.65 27.96 12.80
N ALA A 84 -8.71 27.28 11.65
CA ALA A 84 -8.67 27.93 10.34
C ALA A 84 -9.91 28.80 10.07
N VAL A 85 -11.09 28.36 10.51
CA VAL A 85 -12.33 29.13 10.39
C VAL A 85 -12.30 30.36 11.31
N GLU A 86 -11.80 30.22 12.54
CA GLU A 86 -11.71 31.33 13.49
C GLU A 86 -10.67 32.37 13.06
N GLU A 87 -9.54 31.94 12.51
CA GLU A 87 -8.55 32.83 11.90
C GLU A 87 -9.09 33.55 10.65
N ALA A 88 -9.85 32.84 9.80
CA ALA A 88 -10.53 33.46 8.66
C ALA A 88 -11.59 34.47 9.12
N LEU A 89 -12.39 34.15 10.15
CA LEU A 89 -13.44 35.02 10.67
C LEU A 89 -12.87 36.29 11.30
N LYS A 90 -11.68 36.22 11.91
CA LYS A 90 -11.00 37.38 12.50
C LYS A 90 -10.53 38.40 11.45
N ASN A 91 -10.35 37.97 10.20
CA ASN A 91 -9.91 38.81 9.10
C ASN A 91 -11.07 39.33 8.22
N VAL A 92 -12.31 38.93 8.51
CA VAL A 92 -13.51 39.35 7.78
C VAL A 92 -14.20 40.45 8.58
N GLU A 93 -14.29 41.66 8.00
CA GLU A 93 -15.14 42.73 8.53
C GLU A 93 -16.61 42.24 8.50
N PRO A 94 -17.41 42.46 9.56
CA PRO A 94 -18.77 41.95 9.62
C PRO A 94 -19.65 42.68 8.60
N THR A 95 -19.77 42.11 7.40
CA THR A 95 -20.72 42.54 6.39
C THR A 95 -22.09 41.99 6.76
N VAL A 96 -23.08 42.87 6.95
CA VAL A 96 -24.49 42.48 7.09
C VAL A 96 -24.91 41.86 5.76
N ILE A 97 -25.08 40.54 5.72
CA ILE A 97 -25.61 39.84 4.55
C ILE A 97 -27.11 40.08 4.51
N VAL A 98 -27.56 40.96 3.61
CA VAL A 98 -28.97 41.03 3.23
C VAL A 98 -29.24 39.81 2.35
N ILE A 99 -30.05 38.87 2.83
CA ILE A 99 -30.50 37.73 2.02
C ILE A 99 -31.55 38.28 1.05
N ASP A 100 -31.11 38.68 -0.14
CA ASP A 100 -31.96 39.02 -1.29
C ASP A 100 -31.85 37.95 -2.40
N SER A 101 -32.51 38.17 -3.53
CA SER A 101 -32.45 37.24 -4.67
C SER A 101 -31.04 37.05 -5.26
N ASP A 102 -30.19 38.07 -5.19
CA ASP A 102 -28.81 38.02 -5.70
C ASP A 102 -27.94 37.12 -4.81
N TYR A 103 -28.22 37.05 -3.50
CA TYR A 103 -27.54 36.12 -2.59
C TYR A 103 -27.90 34.65 -2.86
N GLU A 104 -29.18 34.36 -3.11
CA GLU A 104 -29.64 33.00 -3.49
C GLU A 104 -29.06 32.55 -4.84
N ASP A 105 -29.00 33.45 -5.82
CA ASP A 105 -28.36 33.17 -7.12
C ASP A 105 -26.84 32.95 -6.97
N ALA A 106 -26.18 33.70 -6.08
CA ALA A 106 -24.76 33.50 -5.76
C ALA A 106 -24.49 32.15 -5.06
N ILE A 107 -25.36 31.72 -4.13
CA ILE A 107 -25.28 30.39 -3.51
C ILE A 107 -25.47 29.30 -4.57
N LYS A 108 -26.48 29.43 -5.42
CA LYS A 108 -26.75 28.46 -6.48
C LYS A 108 -25.58 28.34 -7.46
N PHE A 109 -24.91 29.46 -7.77
CA PHE A 109 -23.68 29.46 -8.56
C PHE A 109 -22.54 28.76 -7.83
N HIS A 110 -22.34 29.04 -6.54
CA HIS A 110 -21.32 28.39 -5.72
C HIS A 110 -21.53 26.86 -5.66
N ASP A 111 -22.76 26.41 -5.39
CA ASP A 111 -23.10 24.99 -5.34
C ASP A 111 -22.86 24.30 -6.67
N HIS A 112 -23.22 24.97 -7.78
CA HIS A 112 -22.95 24.44 -9.12
C HIS A 112 -21.45 24.34 -9.40
N TYR A 113 -20.67 25.37 -9.07
CA TYR A 113 -19.22 25.36 -9.22
C TYR A 113 -18.55 24.28 -8.34
N VAL A 114 -19.00 24.11 -7.09
CA VAL A 114 -18.53 23.06 -6.20
C VAL A 114 -18.89 21.68 -6.76
N ALA A 115 -20.09 21.49 -7.28
CA ALA A 115 -20.52 20.25 -7.92
C ALA A 115 -19.65 19.92 -9.15
N GLU A 116 -19.46 20.86 -10.07
CA GLU A 116 -18.61 20.67 -11.26
C GLU A 116 -17.16 20.36 -10.88
N THR A 117 -16.58 21.13 -9.95
CA THR A 117 -15.20 20.90 -9.49
C THR A 117 -15.04 19.57 -8.76
N SER A 118 -16.08 19.10 -8.05
CA SER A 118 -16.07 17.77 -7.42
C SER A 118 -16.07 16.64 -8.45
N ILE A 119 -16.87 16.76 -9.52
CA ILE A 119 -16.92 15.77 -10.61
C ILE A 119 -15.57 15.71 -11.33
N VAL A 120 -14.96 16.86 -11.65
CA VAL A 120 -13.64 16.92 -12.30
C VAL A 120 -12.57 16.29 -11.39
N ARG A 121 -12.60 16.58 -10.08
CA ARG A 121 -11.67 15.98 -9.12
C ARG A 121 -11.84 14.45 -9.05
N GLU A 122 -13.07 13.95 -9.02
CA GLU A 122 -13.35 12.52 -9.02
C GLU A 122 -12.87 11.83 -10.29
N GLN A 123 -13.03 12.46 -11.45
CA GLN A 123 -12.51 11.96 -12.72
C GLN A 123 -10.98 11.87 -12.70
N LEU A 124 -10.30 12.92 -12.26
CA LEU A 124 -8.83 12.91 -12.14
C LEU A 124 -8.33 11.82 -11.18
N VAL A 125 -8.96 11.66 -10.01
CA VAL A 125 -8.61 10.60 -9.06
C VAL A 125 -8.83 9.21 -9.66
N ARG A 126 -9.90 9.04 -10.46
CA ARG A 126 -10.19 7.78 -11.15
C ARG A 126 -9.15 7.47 -12.22
N GLU A 127 -8.83 8.45 -13.06
CA GLU A 127 -7.81 8.32 -14.10
C GLU A 127 -6.43 7.99 -13.50
N ASP A 128 -6.05 8.67 -12.42
CA ASP A 128 -4.81 8.38 -11.69
C ASP A 128 -4.83 6.98 -11.06
N ALA A 129 -5.97 6.54 -10.52
CA ALA A 129 -6.12 5.20 -9.96
C ALA A 129 -6.03 4.09 -11.03
N GLU A 130 -6.67 4.28 -12.18
CA GLU A 130 -6.58 3.36 -13.33
C GLU A 130 -5.15 3.28 -13.88
N LYS A 131 -4.49 4.44 -13.99
CA LYS A 131 -3.08 4.53 -14.39
C LYS A 131 -2.17 3.79 -13.41
N LEU A 132 -2.38 3.97 -12.11
CA LEU A 132 -1.64 3.25 -11.08
C LEU A 132 -1.88 1.74 -11.18
N ASP A 133 -3.14 1.32 -11.38
CA ASP A 133 -3.49 -0.10 -11.50
C ASP A 133 -2.80 -0.79 -12.69
N LYS A 134 -2.79 -0.16 -13.87
CA LYS A 134 -2.06 -0.66 -15.06
C LYS A 134 -0.57 -0.85 -14.76
N ILE A 135 0.04 0.09 -14.04
CA ILE A 135 1.47 0.07 -13.69
C ILE A 135 1.81 -1.01 -12.68
N LEU A 136 0.93 -1.22 -11.69
CA LEU A 136 1.09 -2.29 -10.71
C LEU A 136 0.86 -3.66 -11.34
N SER A 137 -0.07 -3.78 -12.28
CA SER A 137 -0.28 -5.00 -13.08
C SER A 137 0.94 -5.33 -13.93
N TYR A 138 1.46 -4.35 -14.69
CA TYR A 138 2.72 -4.48 -15.44
C TYR A 138 3.88 -4.93 -14.54
N THR A 139 4.03 -4.31 -13.37
CA THR A 139 5.08 -4.65 -12.41
C THR A 139 4.94 -6.09 -11.93
N LYS A 140 3.73 -6.47 -11.50
CA LYS A 140 3.45 -7.81 -11.00
C LYS A 140 3.75 -8.86 -12.08
N GLU A 141 3.23 -8.70 -13.29
CA GLU A 141 3.44 -9.63 -14.39
C GLU A 141 4.92 -9.76 -14.77
N THR A 142 5.63 -8.62 -14.82
CA THR A 142 7.07 -8.59 -15.11
C THR A 142 7.86 -9.43 -14.12
N PHE A 143 7.69 -9.21 -12.81
CA PHE A 143 8.50 -9.91 -11.80
C PHE A 143 8.03 -11.35 -11.54
N MET A 144 6.75 -11.65 -11.78
CA MET A 144 6.27 -13.04 -11.80
C MET A 144 6.91 -13.84 -12.93
N ARG A 145 7.03 -13.26 -14.14
CA ARG A 145 7.72 -13.89 -15.28
C ARG A 145 9.22 -14.11 -15.02
N LEU A 146 9.83 -13.26 -14.19
CA LEU A 146 11.22 -13.39 -13.75
C LEU A 146 11.40 -14.27 -12.51
N ASN A 147 10.40 -15.09 -12.16
CA ASN A 147 10.42 -16.06 -11.06
C ASN A 147 10.72 -15.45 -9.67
N PHE A 148 10.31 -14.21 -9.40
CA PHE A 148 10.36 -13.63 -8.05
C PHE A 148 9.30 -14.25 -7.14
N SER A 149 9.62 -14.36 -5.84
CA SER A 149 8.65 -14.83 -4.86
C SER A 149 7.52 -13.82 -4.65
N GLN A 150 6.37 -14.27 -4.17
CA GLN A 150 5.24 -13.38 -3.86
C GLN A 150 5.63 -12.26 -2.88
N THR A 151 6.52 -12.55 -1.92
CA THR A 151 7.02 -11.56 -0.96
C THR A 151 7.89 -10.50 -1.63
N GLU A 152 8.80 -10.90 -2.52
CA GLU A 152 9.64 -9.96 -3.26
C GLU A 152 8.80 -9.11 -4.22
N VAL A 153 7.85 -9.73 -4.93
CA VAL A 153 6.92 -9.01 -5.81
C VAL A 153 6.09 -7.99 -5.02
N ALA A 154 5.62 -8.34 -3.82
CA ALA A 154 4.90 -7.41 -2.96
C ALA A 154 5.77 -6.21 -2.53
N GLN A 155 7.03 -6.45 -2.15
CA GLN A 155 7.98 -5.37 -1.81
C GLN A 155 8.24 -4.45 -3.01
N ILE A 156 8.42 -5.02 -4.21
CA ILE A 156 8.63 -4.23 -5.43
C ILE A 156 7.37 -3.41 -5.76
N LEU A 157 6.17 -3.97 -5.60
CA LEU A 157 4.91 -3.24 -5.79
C LEU A 157 4.80 -2.05 -4.84
N ASP A 158 5.19 -2.20 -3.58
CA ASP A 158 5.17 -1.09 -2.61
C ASP A 158 6.19 0.00 -2.97
N CYS A 159 7.38 -0.39 -3.45
CA CYS A 159 8.36 0.55 -3.98
C CYS A 159 7.82 1.32 -5.19
N VAL A 160 7.18 0.63 -6.14
CA VAL A 160 6.60 1.25 -7.33
C VAL A 160 5.46 2.19 -6.95
N ARG A 161 4.55 1.77 -6.06
CA ARG A 161 3.47 2.65 -5.55
C ARG A 161 4.03 3.93 -4.96
N TYR A 162 5.03 3.82 -4.10
CA TYR A 162 5.66 4.99 -3.49
C TYR A 162 6.34 5.87 -4.55
N PHE A 163 7.10 5.25 -5.46
CA PHE A 163 7.82 5.90 -6.53
C PHE A 163 6.94 6.77 -7.42
N VAL A 164 5.81 6.23 -7.89
CA VAL A 164 4.92 6.99 -8.78
C VAL A 164 4.04 8.00 -8.05
N SER A 165 3.67 7.72 -6.79
CA SER A 165 2.80 8.61 -6.01
C SER A 165 3.54 9.82 -5.45
N HIS A 166 4.81 9.66 -5.08
CA HIS A 166 5.60 10.72 -4.43
C HIS A 166 6.69 11.29 -5.32
N LYS A 167 6.96 10.67 -6.48
CA LYS A 167 8.12 10.98 -7.33
C LYS A 167 9.42 10.97 -6.53
N ASP A 168 9.53 9.99 -5.64
CA ASP A 168 10.63 9.83 -4.69
C ASP A 168 10.82 8.34 -4.36
N VAL A 169 11.89 8.00 -3.68
CA VAL A 169 12.32 6.61 -3.49
C VAL A 169 11.98 6.13 -2.09
N LEU A 170 11.33 4.97 -2.01
CA LEU A 170 11.07 4.30 -0.74
C LEU A 170 12.37 3.70 -0.20
N ASN A 171 13.05 4.42 0.69
CA ASN A 171 14.28 3.94 1.32
C ASN A 171 13.94 3.11 2.57
N VAL A 172 13.83 1.79 2.40
CA VAL A 172 13.57 0.85 3.50
C VAL A 172 14.71 -0.14 3.60
N ASN A 173 15.52 0.00 4.66
CA ASN A 173 16.65 -0.88 4.97
C ASN A 173 16.27 -2.36 5.17
N ALA A 174 14.97 -2.68 5.29
CA ALA A 174 14.44 -4.02 5.51
C ALA A 174 14.01 -4.77 4.24
N MET A 175 14.14 -4.17 3.04
CA MET A 175 13.83 -4.86 1.80
C MET A 175 14.78 -6.04 1.59
N LYS A 176 14.24 -7.19 1.18
CA LYS A 176 15.00 -8.43 0.95
C LYS A 176 14.70 -8.95 -0.44
N ILE A 177 15.07 -8.17 -1.45
CA ILE A 177 14.95 -8.56 -2.86
C ILE A 177 16.29 -9.17 -3.26
N SER A 178 16.31 -10.50 -3.39
CA SER A 178 17.56 -11.24 -3.59
C SER A 178 17.95 -11.26 -5.06
N LYS A 179 19.25 -11.15 -5.33
CA LYS A 179 19.81 -11.21 -6.67
C LYS A 179 19.52 -12.55 -7.33
N LYS A 180 18.90 -12.48 -8.51
CA LYS A 180 18.66 -13.61 -9.40
C LYS A 180 19.65 -13.58 -10.56
N PRO A 181 20.45 -14.65 -10.80
CA PRO A 181 21.46 -14.69 -11.86
C PRO A 181 20.92 -14.40 -13.28
N GLU A 182 19.68 -14.82 -13.55
CA GLU A 182 18.99 -14.65 -14.83
C GLU A 182 18.49 -13.22 -15.09
N VAL A 183 18.45 -12.37 -14.07
CA VAL A 183 17.99 -10.99 -14.17
C VAL A 183 19.19 -10.06 -14.32
N THR A 184 19.23 -9.32 -15.42
CA THR A 184 20.33 -8.39 -15.71
C THR A 184 20.05 -6.99 -15.17
N GLN A 185 21.11 -6.23 -14.90
CA GLN A 185 21.00 -4.79 -14.60
C GLN A 185 20.29 -4.02 -15.73
N ALA A 186 20.46 -4.45 -16.99
CA ALA A 186 19.82 -3.80 -18.13
C ALA A 186 18.28 -3.96 -18.06
N SER A 187 17.78 -5.17 -17.78
CA SER A 187 16.35 -5.41 -17.59
C SER A 187 15.76 -4.56 -16.45
N LEU A 188 16.46 -4.47 -15.31
CA LEU A 188 15.98 -3.69 -14.15
C LEU A 188 15.96 -2.18 -14.42
N LYS A 189 16.94 -1.67 -15.18
CA LYS A 189 16.96 -0.28 -15.62
C LYS A 189 15.86 0.03 -16.63
N ASN A 190 15.65 -0.84 -17.61
CA ASN A 190 14.56 -0.73 -18.58
C ASN A 190 13.19 -0.75 -17.89
N PHE A 191 13.00 -1.66 -16.92
CA PHE A 191 11.80 -1.70 -16.08
C PHE A 191 11.52 -0.35 -15.42
N ALA A 192 12.52 0.24 -14.76
CA ALA A 192 12.36 1.53 -14.09
C ALA A 192 12.10 2.68 -15.08
N TRP A 193 12.78 2.66 -16.23
CA TRP A 193 12.54 3.63 -17.31
C TRP A 193 11.10 3.59 -17.80
N ASN A 194 10.56 2.40 -18.06
CA ASN A 194 9.21 2.24 -18.60
C ASN A 194 8.16 2.88 -17.69
N ILE A 195 8.30 2.71 -16.37
CA ILE A 195 7.42 3.33 -15.37
C ILE A 195 7.64 4.83 -15.30
N ALA A 196 8.90 5.28 -15.16
CA ALA A 196 9.24 6.69 -15.03
C ALA A 196 8.75 7.52 -16.22
N PHE A 197 8.81 6.96 -17.42
CA PHE A 197 8.31 7.58 -18.64
C PHE A 197 6.81 7.88 -18.57
N GLN A 198 6.00 6.98 -18.01
CA GLN A 198 4.55 7.18 -17.90
C GLN A 198 4.17 8.32 -16.94
N TYR A 199 5.00 8.61 -15.94
CA TYR A 199 4.74 9.63 -14.91
C TYR A 199 5.59 10.90 -15.06
N ASN A 200 6.40 10.98 -16.12
CA ASN A 200 7.37 12.05 -16.34
C ASN A 200 8.26 12.28 -15.11
N ILE A 201 8.79 11.18 -14.55
CA ILE A 201 9.73 11.21 -13.43
C ILE A 201 11.14 11.39 -13.99
N ASP A 202 11.95 12.24 -13.34
CA ASP A 202 13.29 12.56 -13.81
C ASP A 202 14.28 11.39 -13.66
N GLY A 203 15.38 11.47 -14.40
CA GLY A 203 16.38 10.41 -14.43
C GLY A 203 17.19 10.25 -13.13
N ASP A 204 17.33 11.29 -12.31
CA ASP A 204 18.06 11.19 -11.03
C ASP A 204 17.23 10.41 -10.01
N THR A 205 15.95 10.74 -9.90
CA THR A 205 14.98 10.01 -9.06
C THR A 205 14.85 8.56 -9.55
N THR A 206 14.77 8.35 -10.86
CA THR A 206 14.66 6.99 -11.45
C THR A 206 15.92 6.15 -11.18
N ALA A 207 17.12 6.73 -11.30
CA ALA A 207 18.36 6.02 -10.96
C ALA A 207 18.45 5.67 -9.47
N SER A 208 17.97 6.57 -8.61
CA SER A 208 17.89 6.36 -7.16
C SER A 208 16.91 5.23 -6.83
N PHE A 209 15.76 5.18 -7.50
CA PHE A 209 14.79 4.09 -7.38
C PHE A 209 15.42 2.73 -7.73
N VAL A 210 16.10 2.65 -8.88
CA VAL A 210 16.80 1.42 -9.30
C VAL A 210 17.81 0.98 -8.23
N LYS A 211 18.62 1.89 -7.71
CA LYS A 211 19.66 1.57 -6.74
C LYS A 211 19.10 1.16 -5.38
N ALA A 212 18.01 1.81 -4.92
CA ALA A 212 17.39 1.48 -3.64
C ALA A 212 16.60 0.17 -3.69
N THR A 213 15.81 -0.04 -4.74
CA THR A 213 14.94 -1.24 -4.86
C THR A 213 15.73 -2.48 -5.27
N PHE A 214 16.76 -2.35 -6.13
CA PHE A 214 17.54 -3.49 -6.64
C PHE A 214 19.01 -3.45 -6.17
N GLY A 215 19.24 -3.04 -4.92
CA GLY A 215 20.58 -2.79 -4.39
C GLY A 215 21.58 -3.93 -4.59
N GLU A 216 21.15 -5.20 -4.52
CA GLU A 216 22.05 -6.34 -4.73
C GLU A 216 22.64 -6.42 -6.15
N TRP A 217 21.95 -5.89 -7.17
CA TRP A 217 22.48 -5.81 -8.53
C TRP A 217 23.40 -4.61 -8.71
N PHE A 218 23.19 -3.51 -7.96
CA PHE A 218 23.82 -2.21 -8.20
C PHE A 218 24.77 -1.75 -7.09
N SER A 219 25.15 -2.65 -6.17
CA SER A 219 26.03 -2.35 -5.02
C SER A 219 27.33 -1.63 -5.41
N ASN A 220 27.94 -2.07 -6.53
CA ASN A 220 29.17 -1.50 -7.07
C ASN A 220 28.94 -0.56 -8.27
N THR A 221 27.72 -0.05 -8.45
CA THR A 221 27.39 0.83 -9.59
C THR A 221 27.06 2.24 -9.11
N GLU A 222 27.77 3.22 -9.66
CA GLU A 222 27.51 4.64 -9.40
C GLU A 222 26.15 5.09 -9.94
N LEU A 223 25.45 5.96 -9.20
CA LEU A 223 24.14 6.49 -9.62
C LEU A 223 24.19 7.17 -10.98
N SER A 224 25.27 7.92 -11.25
CA SER A 224 25.48 8.60 -12.54
C SER A 224 25.60 7.61 -13.70
N SER A 225 26.18 6.42 -13.48
CA SER A 225 26.27 5.34 -14.46
C SER A 225 24.92 4.67 -14.71
N ILE A 226 24.12 4.48 -13.66
CA ILE A 226 22.74 3.98 -13.77
C ILE A 226 21.92 4.94 -14.61
N LYS A 227 21.90 6.24 -14.26
CA LYS A 227 21.18 7.31 -14.96
C LYS A 227 21.46 7.33 -16.47
N LYS A 228 22.74 7.31 -16.86
CA LYS A 228 23.16 7.34 -18.27
C LYS A 228 22.66 6.17 -19.10
N THR A 229 22.32 5.05 -18.44
CA THR A 229 22.01 3.78 -19.10
C THR A 229 20.66 3.21 -18.68
N LEU A 230 19.75 4.07 -18.19
CA LEU A 230 18.38 3.71 -17.82
C LEU A 230 17.60 3.13 -19.00
N ARG A 231 17.76 3.74 -20.18
CA ARG A 231 17.16 3.28 -21.43
C ARG A 231 18.17 2.46 -22.22
N ASN A 232 18.01 1.14 -22.25
CA ASN A 232 18.85 0.26 -23.05
C ASN A 232 18.03 -0.54 -24.06
N THR A 233 18.17 -0.18 -25.34
CA THR A 233 17.52 -0.85 -26.46
C THR A 233 18.43 -1.84 -27.20
N ARG A 234 19.69 -1.99 -26.77
CA ARG A 234 20.67 -2.85 -27.45
C ARG A 234 20.66 -4.26 -26.86
N GLY A 235 20.35 -5.25 -27.69
CA GLY A 235 20.31 -6.66 -27.31
C GLY A 235 18.95 -7.11 -26.77
N ALA A 236 18.79 -8.41 -26.60
CA ALA A 236 17.59 -9.00 -26.02
C ALA A 236 17.65 -8.90 -24.49
N HIS A 237 16.66 -8.23 -23.89
CA HIS A 237 16.54 -8.09 -22.43
C HIS A 237 15.29 -8.81 -21.95
N ALA A 238 15.34 -9.38 -20.75
CA ALA A 238 14.16 -10.02 -20.15
C ALA A 238 13.03 -9.00 -19.84
N VAL A 239 13.40 -7.72 -19.72
CA VAL A 239 12.49 -6.57 -19.74
C VAL A 239 12.97 -5.58 -20.79
N GLU A 240 12.20 -5.45 -21.86
CA GLU A 240 12.45 -4.51 -22.96
C GLU A 240 11.87 -3.13 -22.66
N ILE A 241 12.25 -2.13 -23.45
CA ILE A 241 11.68 -0.79 -23.36
C ILE A 241 10.25 -0.81 -23.89
N ASP A 242 9.31 -0.41 -23.04
CA ASP A 242 7.90 -0.24 -23.36
C ASP A 242 7.41 1.10 -22.82
N GLU A 243 7.36 2.08 -23.72
CA GLU A 243 6.86 3.42 -23.44
C GLU A 243 5.33 3.52 -23.59
N LYS A 244 4.63 2.39 -23.84
CA LYS A 244 3.20 2.32 -24.12
C LYS A 244 2.40 1.48 -23.12
N ILE A 245 2.89 1.25 -21.90
CA ILE A 245 2.19 0.48 -20.85
C ILE A 245 0.73 0.92 -20.64
N LEU A 246 0.43 2.20 -20.82
CA LEU A 246 -0.92 2.75 -20.59
C LEU A 246 -1.83 2.75 -21.82
N LYS A 247 -1.27 2.52 -23.01
CA LYS A 247 -2.01 2.51 -24.28
C LYS A 247 -2.43 1.08 -24.57
N ASP A 248 -3.73 0.87 -24.76
CA ASP A 248 -4.30 -0.40 -25.22
C ASP A 248 -4.07 -0.58 -26.73
#